data_AF-A0A945SA50-F1
#
_entry.id   AF-A0A945SA50-F1
#
_cell.length_a   1.000
_cell.length_b   1.000
_cell.length_c   1.000
_cell.angle_alpha   90.00
_cell.angle_beta   90.00
_cell.angle_gamma   90.00
#
_symmetry.space_group_name_H-M   'P 1'
#
loop_
_entity.id
_entity.type
_entity.pdbx_description
1 polymer ?
#
loop_
_entity_poly.entity_id
_entity_poly.type
_entity_poly.pdbx_seq_one_letter_code
_entity_poly.pdbx_strand_id
1 'polypeptide(L)'
;MEPIRVSRSESLAEAINAFLDDVGDWIHDAIESYGEEPATNCHDQGTYMTSWVPYLAARPSADVLSFMGRTRDRIRDHFVDTDAWHHGYWRHQEAHHGTEHFELFLGALWDAMPEDPETLAQLVDAAEHIGNWSDAVEPWFDWDTGLFRGMYFGADGIDVFPGSTVNLPDHIRCVNICLLAHRMTDEQRYLDLCMRHAGLWVDAFLELQDIPAGVGDRGPVIEFGDDARASYRAFAGQAPKGTAPVDRAENLLASGAPNTFLSLWQATGDERFLKAVRMMLDVLVGELADPDAGSAAALLRCYRRLTSDNQYDTAVLEALPQRSDAHAIRALAIDPHIKRSDRETGIGKRADKPNWFEDGNARRFNPITLSLAAEIAGDEDLAACGVDLARSYFALARRVYPDGRNHGCSAQTVSAIARGHGRENGSGVITAVLGPALGEEQSNTAALS
;
A
#
# COMPACT_ATOMS: atom_id res chain seq x y z
N MET A 1 16.02 2.02 -25.07
CA MET A 1 16.33 0.91 -24.15
C MET A 1 15.85 -0.38 -24.81
N GLU A 2 16.63 -1.46 -24.76
CA GLU A 2 16.25 -2.69 -25.46
C GLU A 2 15.09 -3.40 -24.76
N PRO A 3 14.03 -3.80 -25.49
CA PRO A 3 12.95 -4.60 -24.94
C PRO A 3 13.47 -5.89 -24.28
N ILE A 4 12.74 -6.40 -23.29
CA ILE A 4 12.95 -7.74 -22.74
C ILE A 4 11.97 -8.71 -23.38
N ARG A 5 12.42 -9.93 -23.68
CA ARG A 5 11.54 -11.00 -24.16
C ARG A 5 10.76 -11.58 -22.98
N VAL A 6 9.47 -11.80 -23.17
CA VAL A 6 8.63 -12.53 -22.21
C VAL A 6 8.97 -14.02 -22.31
N SER A 7 9.53 -14.57 -21.24
CA SER A 7 9.73 -16.01 -21.11
C SER A 7 8.41 -16.67 -20.73
N ARG A 8 8.13 -17.85 -21.28
CA ARG A 8 6.89 -18.58 -21.05
C ARG A 8 7.19 -19.88 -20.33
N SER A 9 6.44 -20.13 -19.28
CA SER A 9 6.52 -21.35 -18.47
C SER A 9 5.50 -22.38 -18.97
N GLU A 10 5.77 -23.67 -18.79
CA GLU A 10 4.85 -24.75 -19.19
C GLU A 10 3.72 -24.94 -18.18
N SER A 11 3.87 -24.41 -16.96
CA SER A 11 2.89 -24.50 -15.89
C SER A 11 2.95 -23.30 -14.95
N LEU A 12 1.89 -23.10 -14.16
CA LEU A 12 1.87 -22.09 -13.09
C LEU A 12 2.99 -22.33 -12.07
N ALA A 13 3.25 -23.59 -11.69
CA ALA A 13 4.30 -23.92 -10.72
C ALA A 13 5.70 -23.57 -11.23
N GLU A 14 5.97 -23.77 -12.52
CA GLU A 14 7.23 -23.33 -13.14
C GLU A 14 7.33 -21.80 -13.17
N ALA A 15 6.25 -21.10 -13.55
CA ALA A 15 6.21 -19.64 -13.56
C ALA A 15 6.50 -19.04 -12.18
N ILE A 16 5.87 -19.59 -11.13
CA ILE A 16 6.09 -19.21 -9.73
C ILE A 16 7.54 -19.41 -9.33
N ASN A 17 8.11 -20.60 -9.59
CA ASN A 17 9.48 -20.90 -9.20
C ASN A 17 10.49 -19.99 -9.90
N ALA A 18 10.31 -19.76 -11.20
CA ALA A 18 11.18 -18.87 -11.96
C ALA A 18 11.08 -17.40 -11.48
N PHE A 19 9.89 -16.96 -11.06
CA PHE A 19 9.75 -15.63 -10.47
C PHE A 19 10.40 -15.55 -9.08
N LEU A 20 10.23 -16.59 -8.23
CA LEU A 20 10.92 -16.66 -6.94
C LEU A 20 12.44 -16.64 -7.08
N ASP A 21 13.00 -17.27 -8.12
CA ASP A 21 14.44 -17.22 -8.41
C ASP A 21 14.88 -15.77 -8.71
N ASP A 22 14.19 -15.07 -9.62
CA ASP A 22 14.51 -13.67 -9.95
C ASP A 22 14.36 -12.72 -8.75
N VAL A 23 13.38 -12.97 -7.87
CA VAL A 23 13.20 -12.20 -6.62
C VAL A 23 14.33 -12.51 -5.64
N GLY A 24 14.72 -13.78 -5.52
CA GLY A 24 15.86 -14.20 -4.72
C GLY A 24 17.15 -13.49 -5.16
N ASP A 25 17.43 -13.46 -6.46
CA ASP A 25 18.60 -12.76 -7.01
C ASP A 25 18.58 -11.27 -6.67
N TRP A 26 17.41 -10.62 -6.75
CA TRP A 26 17.26 -9.22 -6.37
C TRP A 26 17.56 -8.97 -4.89
N ILE A 27 17.05 -9.83 -4.02
CA ILE A 27 17.29 -9.74 -2.58
C ILE A 27 18.79 -9.88 -2.28
N HIS A 28 19.47 -10.85 -2.90
CA HIS A 28 20.92 -11.04 -2.72
C HIS A 28 21.71 -9.82 -3.20
N ASP A 29 21.41 -9.29 -4.39
CA ASP A 29 22.06 -8.09 -4.91
C ASP A 29 21.84 -6.88 -3.99
N ALA A 30 20.65 -6.72 -3.43
CA ALA A 30 20.33 -5.64 -2.50
C ALA A 30 21.08 -5.80 -1.16
N ILE A 31 21.20 -7.02 -0.64
CA ILE A 31 21.99 -7.30 0.57
C ILE A 31 23.47 -7.03 0.33
N GLU A 32 24.02 -7.45 -0.82
CA GLU A 32 25.42 -7.15 -1.18
C GLU A 32 25.66 -5.64 -1.31
N SER A 33 24.73 -4.93 -1.95
CA SER A 33 24.85 -3.49 -2.20
C SER A 33 24.67 -2.64 -0.95
N TYR A 34 23.78 -3.05 -0.04
CA TYR A 34 23.35 -2.22 1.10
C TYR A 34 23.72 -2.79 2.47
N GLY A 35 24.37 -3.96 2.52
CA GLY A 35 24.76 -4.68 3.74
C GLY A 35 25.49 -3.82 4.76
N GLU A 36 26.36 -2.91 4.31
CA GLU A 36 27.18 -2.04 5.15
C GLU A 36 26.86 -0.54 4.98
N GLU A 37 25.85 -0.21 4.16
CA GLU A 37 25.51 1.19 3.92
C GLU A 37 24.80 1.80 5.14
N PRO A 38 25.17 3.04 5.54
CA PRO A 38 24.56 3.70 6.69
C PRO A 38 23.13 4.13 6.36
N ALA A 39 22.25 4.20 7.36
CA ALA A 39 20.94 4.82 7.20
C ALA A 39 21.07 6.31 6.81
N THR A 40 20.01 6.84 6.23
CA THR A 40 19.90 8.19 5.64
C THR A 40 18.74 8.95 6.27
N ASN A 41 18.51 10.19 5.83
CA ASN A 41 17.37 11.00 6.32
C ASN A 41 16.04 10.70 5.60
N CYS A 42 16.00 9.67 4.75
CA CYS A 42 14.80 9.32 4.01
C CYS A 42 13.80 8.56 4.91
N HIS A 43 12.53 8.97 4.94
CA HIS A 43 11.52 8.40 5.85
C HIS A 43 11.10 6.97 5.47
N ASP A 44 11.20 6.60 4.18
CA ASP A 44 10.69 5.35 3.62
C ASP A 44 11.79 4.30 3.33
N GLN A 45 12.96 4.41 3.94
CA GLN A 45 14.17 3.61 3.59
C GLN A 45 13.99 2.10 3.64
N GLY A 46 13.23 1.58 4.59
CA GLY A 46 13.01 0.14 4.73
C GLY A 46 11.95 -0.39 3.77
N THR A 47 11.18 0.49 3.14
CA THR A 47 9.92 0.13 2.50
C THR A 47 10.09 -0.69 1.21
N TYR A 48 11.28 -0.68 0.59
CA TYR A 48 11.56 -1.54 -0.56
C TYR A 48 11.55 -3.04 -0.20
N MET A 49 11.89 -3.37 1.05
CA MET A 49 11.93 -4.74 1.54
C MET A 49 10.55 -5.32 1.82
N THR A 50 9.48 -4.52 1.83
CA THR A 50 8.14 -5.04 2.15
C THR A 50 7.63 -6.01 1.08
N SER A 51 8.11 -5.90 -0.15
CA SER A 51 7.84 -6.89 -1.21
C SER A 51 8.54 -8.23 -1.03
N TRP A 52 9.44 -8.36 -0.05
CA TRP A 52 10.15 -9.62 0.19
C TRP A 52 9.34 -10.62 1.00
N VAL A 53 8.25 -10.18 1.65
CA VAL A 53 7.41 -11.04 2.50
C VAL A 53 6.86 -12.26 1.73
N PRO A 54 6.25 -12.13 0.53
CA PRO A 54 5.82 -13.30 -0.25
C PRO A 54 6.97 -14.28 -0.59
N TYR A 55 8.17 -13.76 -0.84
CA TYR A 55 9.35 -14.60 -1.07
C TYR A 55 9.74 -15.35 0.21
N LEU A 56 9.77 -14.65 1.35
CA LEU A 56 10.16 -15.23 2.65
C LEU A 56 9.17 -16.29 3.13
N ALA A 57 7.88 -16.13 2.84
CA ALA A 57 6.87 -17.14 3.15
C ALA A 57 7.10 -18.44 2.34
N ALA A 58 7.47 -18.32 1.06
CA ALA A 58 7.76 -19.47 0.19
C ALA A 58 9.16 -20.06 0.39
N ARG A 59 10.16 -19.21 0.69
CA ARG A 59 11.59 -19.55 0.81
C ARG A 59 12.18 -18.84 2.04
N PRO A 60 11.91 -19.35 3.26
CA PRO A 60 12.45 -18.75 4.48
C PRO A 60 13.98 -18.63 4.44
N SER A 61 14.51 -17.48 4.81
CA SER A 61 15.95 -17.21 4.79
C SER A 61 16.39 -16.39 6.00
N ALA A 62 17.16 -17.01 6.90
CA ALA A 62 17.66 -16.36 8.11
C ALA A 62 18.56 -15.15 7.80
N ASP A 63 19.33 -15.20 6.70
CA ASP A 63 20.22 -14.11 6.31
C ASP A 63 19.44 -12.87 5.86
N VAL A 64 18.35 -13.07 5.10
CA VAL A 64 17.45 -12.01 4.65
C VAL A 64 16.73 -11.39 5.85
N LEU A 65 16.17 -12.22 6.73
CA LEU A 65 15.52 -11.77 7.96
C LEU A 65 16.47 -10.99 8.86
N SER A 66 17.70 -11.48 9.03
CA SER A 66 18.74 -10.79 9.79
C SER A 66 19.13 -9.45 9.16
N PHE A 67 19.20 -9.36 7.83
CA PHE A 67 19.44 -8.09 7.14
C PHE A 67 18.30 -7.09 7.34
N MET A 68 17.04 -7.52 7.24
CA MET A 68 15.89 -6.65 7.48
C MET A 68 15.88 -6.14 8.93
N GLY A 69 16.12 -7.01 9.92
CA GLY A 69 16.22 -6.64 11.34
C GLY A 69 17.35 -5.65 11.61
N ARG A 70 18.56 -5.89 11.08
CA ARG A 70 19.68 -4.94 11.20
C ARG A 70 19.37 -3.59 10.54
N THR A 71 18.63 -3.60 9.43
CA THR A 71 18.25 -2.37 8.74
C THR A 71 17.25 -1.57 9.57
N ARG A 72 16.26 -2.22 10.20
CA ARG A 72 15.38 -1.58 11.19
C ARG A 72 16.17 -0.89 12.29
N ASP A 73 17.08 -1.63 12.94
CA ASP A 73 17.85 -1.08 14.06
C ASP A 73 18.69 0.12 13.64
N ARG A 74 19.35 0.05 12.47
CA ARG A 74 20.12 1.18 11.91
C ARG A 74 19.26 2.39 11.57
N ILE A 75 18.04 2.19 11.06
CA ILE A 75 17.12 3.30 10.77
C ILE A 75 16.69 3.99 12.07
N ARG A 76 16.27 3.21 13.07
CA ARG A 76 15.93 3.72 14.41
C ARG A 76 17.10 4.53 14.99
N ASP A 77 18.28 3.91 15.05
CA ASP A 77 19.47 4.53 15.65
C ASP A 77 19.85 5.82 14.93
N HIS A 78 19.81 5.84 13.59
CA HIS A 78 20.08 7.04 12.81
C HIS A 78 19.10 8.18 13.13
N PHE A 79 17.80 7.90 13.21
CA PHE A 79 16.83 8.96 13.50
C PHE A 79 16.89 9.44 14.96
N VAL A 80 17.28 8.59 15.90
CA VAL A 80 17.58 9.00 17.28
C VAL A 80 18.86 9.85 17.33
N ASP A 81 19.94 9.41 16.69
CA ASP A 81 21.24 10.09 16.70
C ASP A 81 21.20 11.44 15.97
N THR A 82 20.38 11.56 14.93
CA THR A 82 20.15 12.82 14.20
C THR A 82 19.09 13.70 14.86
N ASP A 83 18.55 13.28 16.00
CA ASP A 83 17.51 13.98 16.75
C ASP A 83 16.23 14.22 15.93
N ALA A 84 15.98 13.41 14.90
CA ALA A 84 14.76 13.46 14.10
C ALA A 84 13.60 12.71 14.79
N TRP A 85 13.92 11.65 15.54
CA TRP A 85 12.98 10.93 16.37
C TRP A 85 13.19 11.24 17.85
N HIS A 86 12.08 11.45 18.55
CA HIS A 86 12.03 11.67 19.98
C HIS A 86 10.85 10.88 20.56
N HIS A 87 11.08 10.18 21.67
CA HIS A 87 10.13 9.22 22.24
C HIS A 87 9.65 8.17 21.21
N GLY A 88 10.55 7.65 20.36
CA GLY A 88 10.22 6.57 19.40
C GLY A 88 9.32 6.97 18.23
N TYR A 89 9.04 8.26 18.06
CA TYR A 89 8.33 8.79 16.89
C TYR A 89 9.02 10.06 16.35
N TRP A 90 8.59 10.55 15.20
CA TRP A 90 9.05 11.83 14.66
C TRP A 90 8.84 12.98 15.64
N ARG A 91 9.81 13.89 15.73
CA ARG A 91 9.61 15.19 16.39
C ARG A 91 8.45 15.95 15.78
N HIS A 92 8.41 16.00 14.45
CA HIS A 92 7.34 16.64 13.71
C HIS A 92 7.30 16.10 12.28
N GLN A 93 6.18 15.51 11.87
CA GLN A 93 5.97 15.01 10.52
C GLN A 93 4.47 15.00 10.19
N GLU A 94 4.11 15.00 8.91
CA GLU A 94 2.71 14.81 8.53
C GLU A 94 2.29 13.33 8.50
N ALA A 95 0.98 13.09 8.69
CA ALA A 95 0.40 11.75 8.86
C ALA A 95 0.67 10.75 7.72
N HIS A 96 1.00 11.21 6.50
CA HIS A 96 1.38 10.36 5.38
C HIS A 96 2.79 9.76 5.55
N HIS A 97 3.85 10.56 5.41
CA HIS A 97 5.22 10.08 5.45
C HIS A 97 5.65 9.68 6.88
N GLY A 98 5.06 10.29 7.91
CA GLY A 98 5.38 9.99 9.31
C GLY A 98 5.07 8.55 9.70
N THR A 99 4.06 7.96 9.07
CA THR A 99 3.57 6.61 9.39
C THR A 99 4.26 5.52 8.57
N GLU A 100 4.94 5.84 7.46
CA GLU A 100 5.44 4.87 6.48
C GLU A 100 6.43 3.85 7.03
N HIS A 101 7.37 4.29 7.87
CA HIS A 101 8.29 3.36 8.52
C HIS A 101 7.53 2.34 9.36
N PHE A 102 6.57 2.82 10.14
CA PHE A 102 5.83 2.03 11.11
C PHE A 102 4.83 1.08 10.43
N GLU A 103 3.82 1.61 9.73
CA GLU A 103 2.78 0.75 9.16
C GLU A 103 3.27 -0.13 8.00
N LEU A 104 4.26 0.31 7.21
CA LEU A 104 4.71 -0.46 6.05
C LEU A 104 5.89 -1.36 6.37
N PHE A 105 7.01 -0.77 6.84
CA PHE A 105 8.22 -1.54 7.01
C PHE A 105 8.18 -2.40 8.28
N LEU A 106 7.84 -1.83 9.43
CA LEU A 106 7.70 -2.63 10.67
C LEU A 106 6.54 -3.61 10.58
N GLY A 107 5.42 -3.22 9.93
CA GLY A 107 4.31 -4.14 9.63
C GLY A 107 4.78 -5.38 8.85
N ALA A 108 5.44 -5.18 7.71
CA ALA A 108 5.98 -6.27 6.91
C ALA A 108 7.06 -7.09 7.63
N LEU A 109 7.84 -6.45 8.49
CA LEU A 109 8.86 -7.13 9.29
C LEU A 109 8.24 -8.04 10.34
N TRP A 110 7.15 -7.60 10.98
CA TRP A 110 6.39 -8.41 11.91
C TRP A 110 5.71 -9.59 11.21
N ASP A 111 5.14 -9.39 10.01
CA ASP A 111 4.58 -10.49 9.23
C ASP A 111 5.62 -11.59 8.95
N ALA A 112 6.88 -11.20 8.72
CA ALA A 112 7.99 -12.12 8.47
C ALA A 112 8.63 -12.68 9.77
N MET A 113 8.56 -11.93 10.87
CA MET A 113 9.16 -12.26 12.18
C MET A 113 8.24 -11.84 13.34
N PRO A 114 7.13 -12.56 13.57
CA PRO A 114 6.12 -12.13 14.53
C PRO A 114 6.61 -12.14 15.98
N GLU A 115 7.63 -12.95 16.27
CA GLU A 115 8.23 -13.11 17.60
C GLU A 115 9.38 -12.13 17.88
N ASP A 116 9.69 -11.21 16.95
CA ASP A 116 10.78 -10.27 17.15
C ASP A 116 10.37 -9.13 18.12
N PRO A 117 10.97 -9.06 19.33
CA PRO A 117 10.50 -8.16 20.38
C PRO A 117 10.81 -6.69 20.08
N GLU A 118 11.81 -6.41 19.24
CA GLU A 118 12.19 -5.03 18.89
C GLU A 118 11.20 -4.41 17.92
N THR A 119 10.72 -5.17 16.93
CA THR A 119 9.66 -4.71 16.02
C THR A 119 8.38 -4.41 16.77
N LEU A 120 7.99 -5.29 17.70
CA LEU A 120 6.84 -5.08 18.58
C LEU A 120 7.03 -3.81 19.42
N ALA A 121 8.20 -3.64 20.06
CA ALA A 121 8.47 -2.49 20.91
C ALA A 121 8.35 -1.15 20.16
N GLN A 122 8.93 -1.05 18.95
CA GLN A 122 8.86 0.18 18.15
C GLN A 122 7.44 0.50 17.67
N LEU A 123 6.66 -0.51 17.27
CA LEU A 123 5.28 -0.30 16.84
C LEU A 123 4.36 0.09 18.00
N VAL A 124 4.50 -0.57 19.14
CA VAL A 124 3.75 -0.24 20.35
C VAL A 124 4.07 1.17 20.82
N ASP A 125 5.35 1.58 20.86
CA ASP A 125 5.74 2.93 21.26
C ASP A 125 5.12 4.00 20.35
N ALA A 126 5.12 3.79 19.03
CA ALA A 126 4.42 4.68 18.10
C ALA A 126 2.90 4.73 18.36
N ALA A 127 2.27 3.57 18.63
CA ALA A 127 0.85 3.49 18.93
C ALA A 127 0.48 4.17 20.28
N GLU A 128 1.37 4.13 21.28
CA GLU A 128 1.18 4.81 22.57
C GLU A 128 0.95 6.32 22.38
N HIS A 129 1.72 6.95 21.48
CA HIS A 129 1.56 8.38 21.19
C HIS A 129 0.32 8.67 20.37
N ILE A 130 -0.01 7.81 19.38
CA ILE A 130 -1.21 7.97 18.54
C ILE A 130 -2.49 8.02 19.41
N GLY A 131 -2.58 7.17 20.44
CA GLY A 131 -3.73 7.15 21.34
C GLY A 131 -3.67 8.08 22.54
N ASN A 132 -2.58 8.85 22.68
CA ASN A 132 -2.26 9.69 23.85
C ASN A 132 -2.20 8.90 25.17
N TRP A 133 -1.75 7.65 25.12
CA TRP A 133 -1.57 6.83 26.33
C TRP A 133 -0.22 7.09 27.02
N SER A 134 0.66 7.84 26.36
CA SER A 134 1.87 8.41 26.93
C SER A 134 1.68 9.90 27.24
N ASP A 135 2.02 10.32 28.47
CA ASP A 135 2.04 11.73 28.87
C ASP A 135 3.33 12.46 28.39
N ALA A 136 4.17 11.80 27.58
CA ALA A 136 5.46 12.33 27.15
C ALA A 136 5.35 13.46 26.13
N VAL A 137 4.26 13.51 25.36
CA VAL A 137 4.06 14.44 24.24
C VAL A 137 2.66 15.07 24.27
N GLU A 138 2.46 16.15 23.52
CA GLU A 138 1.14 16.77 23.39
C GLU A 138 0.12 15.78 22.76
N PRO A 139 -1.13 15.68 23.24
CA PRO A 139 -2.10 14.74 22.70
C PRO A 139 -2.48 15.05 21.24
N TRP A 140 -2.26 14.11 20.32
CA TRP A 140 -2.56 14.21 18.89
C TRP A 140 -4.02 13.89 18.55
N PHE A 141 -4.59 12.91 19.25
CA PHE A 141 -5.96 12.45 19.04
C PHE A 141 -6.94 13.14 20.00
N ASP A 142 -8.11 13.53 19.52
CA ASP A 142 -9.19 14.02 20.34
C ASP A 142 -10.25 12.94 20.52
N TRP A 143 -10.29 12.32 21.70
CA TRP A 143 -11.23 11.26 22.02
C TRP A 143 -12.70 11.73 22.03
N ASP A 144 -12.96 13.01 22.32
CA ASP A 144 -14.33 13.55 22.38
C ASP A 144 -14.92 13.70 20.98
N THR A 145 -14.12 14.05 19.99
CA THR A 145 -14.56 14.19 18.58
C THR A 145 -14.24 12.97 17.73
N GLY A 146 -13.25 12.17 18.11
CA GLY A 146 -12.70 11.06 17.32
C GLY A 146 -11.76 11.51 16.18
N LEU A 147 -11.35 12.78 16.16
CA LEU A 147 -10.50 13.37 15.13
C LEU A 147 -9.05 13.51 15.63
N PHE A 148 -8.10 13.41 14.72
CA PHE A 148 -6.75 13.95 14.94
C PHE A 148 -6.77 15.47 14.87
N ARG A 149 -6.02 16.13 15.75
CA ARG A 149 -6.06 17.59 15.92
C ARG A 149 -5.37 18.38 14.81
N GLY A 150 -4.56 17.71 14.00
CA GLY A 150 -3.83 18.34 12.89
C GLY A 150 -3.25 17.30 11.93
N MET A 151 -2.85 17.77 10.75
CA MET A 151 -2.17 16.95 9.74
C MET A 151 -0.69 16.72 10.07
N TYR A 152 -0.05 17.70 10.73
CA TYR A 152 1.35 17.65 11.14
C TYR A 152 1.40 17.54 12.66
N PHE A 153 2.05 16.48 13.14
CA PHE A 153 2.20 16.21 14.56
C PHE A 153 3.48 15.41 14.84
N GLY A 154 3.87 15.39 16.10
CA GLY A 154 4.95 14.57 16.60
C GLY A 154 5.26 14.91 18.04
N ALA A 155 6.45 14.51 18.50
CA ALA A 155 6.86 14.76 19.87
C ALA A 155 7.01 16.25 20.23
N ASP A 156 7.23 17.13 19.24
CA ASP A 156 7.38 18.58 19.43
C ASP A 156 6.05 19.35 19.35
N GLY A 157 4.92 18.66 19.15
CA GLY A 157 3.57 19.23 19.19
C GLY A 157 2.78 19.05 17.90
N ILE A 158 1.78 19.91 17.69
CA ILE A 158 0.80 19.83 16.60
C ILE A 158 0.71 21.18 15.89
N ASP A 159 0.73 21.19 14.56
CA ASP A 159 0.46 22.41 13.80
C ASP A 159 -1.04 22.57 13.54
N VAL A 160 -1.56 23.75 13.92
CA VAL A 160 -2.93 24.16 13.62
C VAL A 160 -2.92 25.38 12.69
N PHE A 161 -3.45 25.18 11.49
CA PHE A 161 -3.60 26.22 10.46
C PHE A 161 -4.91 26.04 9.69
N PRO A 162 -5.39 27.03 8.92
CA PRO A 162 -6.65 26.91 8.18
C PRO A 162 -6.68 25.64 7.31
N GLY A 163 -7.67 24.78 7.56
CA GLY A 163 -7.82 23.49 6.87
C GLY A 163 -7.12 22.29 7.51
N SER A 164 -6.25 22.48 8.51
CA SER A 164 -5.54 21.38 9.19
C SER A 164 -6.44 20.56 10.11
N THR A 165 -7.63 21.05 10.46
CA THR A 165 -8.60 20.37 11.32
C THR A 165 -9.48 19.36 10.58
N VAL A 166 -9.37 19.30 9.25
CA VAL A 166 -10.02 18.25 8.45
C VAL A 166 -9.07 17.07 8.39
N ASN A 167 -9.53 15.91 8.86
CA ASN A 167 -8.80 14.67 8.71
C ASN A 167 -8.94 14.16 7.28
N LEU A 168 -7.79 14.00 6.64
CA LEU A 168 -7.59 13.45 5.30
C LEU A 168 -7.48 11.92 5.36
N PRO A 169 -7.66 11.19 4.22
CA PRO A 169 -7.54 9.74 4.19
C PRO A 169 -6.23 9.21 4.80
N ASP A 170 -5.14 9.98 4.73
CA ASP A 170 -3.85 9.63 5.32
C ASP A 170 -3.88 9.46 6.85
N HIS A 171 -4.88 9.99 7.56
CA HIS A 171 -5.04 9.73 9.00
C HIS A 171 -5.45 8.29 9.29
N ILE A 172 -6.01 7.57 8.30
CA ILE A 172 -6.27 6.12 8.43
C ILE A 172 -4.96 5.33 8.61
N ARG A 173 -3.81 5.88 8.17
CA ARG A 173 -2.50 5.23 8.40
C ARG A 173 -2.15 5.14 9.89
N CYS A 174 -2.63 6.09 10.71
CA CYS A 174 -2.52 5.99 12.17
C CYS A 174 -3.39 4.86 12.73
N VAL A 175 -4.58 4.64 12.14
CA VAL A 175 -5.45 3.51 12.47
C VAL A 175 -4.78 2.18 12.14
N ASN A 176 -4.03 2.10 11.04
CA ASN A 176 -3.28 0.89 10.67
C ASN A 176 -2.20 0.54 11.70
N ILE A 177 -1.48 1.54 12.24
CA ILE A 177 -0.49 1.33 13.30
C ILE A 177 -1.18 0.80 14.57
N CYS A 178 -2.33 1.35 14.96
CA CYS A 178 -3.08 0.83 16.10
C CYS A 178 -3.64 -0.58 15.84
N LEU A 179 -4.11 -0.89 14.63
CA LEU A 179 -4.52 -2.25 14.27
C LEU A 179 -3.36 -3.25 14.34
N LEU A 180 -2.16 -2.84 13.91
CA LEU A 180 -0.93 -3.63 14.07
C LEU A 180 -0.63 -3.86 15.55
N ALA A 181 -0.63 -2.82 16.38
CA ALA A 181 -0.42 -2.96 17.81
C ALA A 181 -1.46 -3.87 18.47
N HIS A 182 -2.74 -3.75 18.10
CA HIS A 182 -3.80 -4.64 18.58
C HIS A 182 -3.51 -6.11 18.22
N ARG A 183 -3.13 -6.41 16.98
CA ARG A 183 -2.76 -7.77 16.55
C ARG A 183 -1.55 -8.34 17.29
N MET A 184 -0.65 -7.48 17.75
CA MET A 184 0.58 -7.88 18.44
C MET A 184 0.38 -8.14 19.94
N THR A 185 -0.56 -7.44 20.57
CA THR A 185 -0.68 -7.41 22.03
C THR A 185 -2.04 -7.84 22.56
N ASP A 186 -3.04 -7.99 21.68
CA ASP A 186 -4.46 -8.18 21.99
C ASP A 186 -5.07 -7.08 22.88
N GLU A 187 -4.40 -5.93 23.02
CA GLU A 187 -4.89 -4.85 23.88
C GLU A 187 -6.05 -4.09 23.23
N GLN A 188 -7.19 -4.06 23.93
CA GLN A 188 -8.44 -3.49 23.43
C GLN A 188 -8.36 -1.98 23.13
N ARG A 189 -7.52 -1.23 23.87
CA ARG A 189 -7.39 0.23 23.71
C ARG A 189 -7.02 0.64 22.28
N TYR A 190 -6.20 -0.18 21.62
CA TYR A 190 -5.81 0.06 20.23
C TYR A 190 -7.00 -0.10 19.29
N LEU A 191 -7.77 -1.18 19.43
CA LEU A 191 -9.01 -1.40 18.67
C LEU A 191 -10.06 -0.30 18.94
N ASP A 192 -10.16 0.19 20.17
CA ASP A 192 -11.09 1.27 20.54
C ASP A 192 -10.78 2.57 19.77
N LEU A 193 -9.50 2.92 19.62
CA LEU A 193 -9.10 4.07 18.79
C LEU A 193 -9.46 3.84 17.32
N CYS A 194 -9.17 2.64 16.80
CA CYS A 194 -9.48 2.29 15.43
C CYS A 194 -10.97 2.42 15.14
N MET A 195 -11.81 1.87 16.01
CA MET A 195 -13.27 1.96 15.93
C MET A 195 -13.76 3.40 16.04
N ARG A 196 -13.15 4.20 16.92
CA ARG A 196 -13.51 5.60 17.09
C ARG A 196 -13.25 6.42 15.84
N HIS A 197 -12.04 6.34 15.29
CA HIS A 197 -11.66 7.18 14.15
C HIS A 197 -12.24 6.66 12.82
N ALA A 198 -12.07 5.36 12.53
CA ALA A 198 -12.59 4.78 11.29
C ALA A 198 -14.12 4.78 11.25
N GLY A 199 -14.78 4.72 12.41
CA GLY A 199 -16.23 4.89 12.53
C GLY A 199 -16.73 6.22 11.98
N LEU A 200 -16.00 7.33 12.19
CA LEU A 200 -16.36 8.63 11.62
C LEU A 200 -16.35 8.62 10.10
N TRP A 201 -15.35 7.97 9.51
CA TRP A 201 -15.27 7.84 8.06
C TRP A 201 -16.46 7.05 7.52
N VAL A 202 -16.74 5.89 8.10
CA VAL A 202 -17.86 5.06 7.67
C VAL A 202 -19.20 5.78 7.84
N ASP A 203 -19.41 6.49 8.95
CA ASP A 203 -20.60 7.30 9.14
C ASP A 203 -20.69 8.41 8.07
N ALA A 204 -19.57 9.02 7.67
CA ALA A 204 -19.51 9.97 6.56
C ALA A 204 -19.92 9.35 5.20
N PHE A 205 -19.47 8.13 4.87
CA PHE A 205 -19.93 7.40 3.68
C PHE A 205 -21.46 7.24 3.70
N LEU A 206 -22.00 6.83 4.86
CA LEU A 206 -23.42 6.55 5.01
C LEU A 206 -24.27 7.82 5.05
N GLU A 207 -23.79 8.91 5.61
CA GLU A 207 -24.50 10.19 5.61
C GLU A 207 -24.57 10.79 4.21
N LEU A 208 -23.43 10.81 3.50
CA LEU A 208 -23.35 11.41 2.17
C LEU A 208 -24.02 10.55 1.09
N GLN A 209 -24.10 9.23 1.29
CA GLN A 209 -24.37 8.27 0.21
C GLN A 209 -23.39 8.44 -0.98
N ASP A 210 -22.15 8.84 -0.67
CA ASP A 210 -21.03 9.08 -1.59
C ASP A 210 -19.72 8.85 -0.82
N ILE A 211 -18.59 8.81 -1.53
CA ILE A 211 -17.25 8.63 -0.96
C ILE A 211 -16.77 9.99 -0.43
N PRO A 212 -16.49 10.14 0.88
CA PRO A 212 -15.97 11.40 1.43
C PRO A 212 -14.54 11.67 0.95
N ALA A 213 -14.20 12.95 0.79
CA ALA A 213 -12.82 13.40 0.63
C ALA A 213 -12.11 13.53 1.99
N GLY A 214 -12.84 13.87 3.05
CA GLY A 214 -12.33 14.06 4.40
C GLY A 214 -13.44 14.01 5.46
N VAL A 215 -13.05 14.04 6.74
CA VAL A 215 -13.96 14.19 7.88
C VAL A 215 -13.48 15.31 8.79
N GLY A 216 -14.40 16.14 9.29
CA GLY A 216 -14.07 17.26 10.17
C GLY A 216 -15.10 17.46 11.28
N ASP A 217 -14.85 18.46 12.12
CA ASP A 217 -15.70 18.87 13.25
C ASP A 217 -17.15 19.19 12.86
N ARG A 218 -17.34 19.68 11.63
CA ARG A 218 -18.65 20.02 11.05
C ARG A 218 -19.29 18.88 10.25
N GLY A 219 -18.71 17.68 10.30
CA GLY A 219 -19.19 16.50 9.58
C GLY A 219 -18.39 16.18 8.32
N PRO A 220 -18.98 15.43 7.36
CA PRO A 220 -18.27 14.90 6.21
C PRO A 220 -17.90 15.98 5.19
N VAL A 221 -16.73 15.83 4.57
CA VAL A 221 -16.21 16.74 3.54
C VAL A 221 -16.21 16.03 2.19
N ILE A 222 -16.96 16.56 1.22
CA ILE A 222 -16.99 16.02 -0.16
C ILE A 222 -15.96 16.69 -1.08
N GLU A 223 -15.65 17.96 -0.82
CA GLU A 223 -14.68 18.74 -1.57
C GLU A 223 -13.93 19.66 -0.60
N PHE A 224 -12.60 19.71 -0.73
CA PHE A 224 -11.77 20.60 0.06
C PHE A 224 -11.86 22.05 -0.42
N GLY A 225 -11.91 22.99 0.53
CA GLY A 225 -11.64 24.40 0.23
C GLY A 225 -10.21 24.63 -0.27
N ASP A 226 -9.96 25.79 -0.88
CA ASP A 226 -8.68 26.09 -1.55
C ASP A 226 -7.47 25.96 -0.63
N ASP A 227 -7.55 26.45 0.61
CA ASP A 227 -6.45 26.38 1.59
C ASP A 227 -6.12 24.93 1.99
N ALA A 228 -7.14 24.14 2.32
CA ALA A 228 -6.97 22.71 2.66
C ALA A 228 -6.41 21.92 1.47
N ARG A 229 -6.85 22.25 0.25
CA ARG A 229 -6.36 21.64 -0.99
C ARG A 229 -4.91 22.01 -1.27
N ALA A 230 -4.53 23.27 -1.06
CA ALA A 230 -3.16 23.75 -1.23
C ALA A 230 -2.22 23.11 -0.21
N SER A 231 -2.63 23.04 1.06
CA SER A 231 -1.88 22.35 2.11
C SER A 231 -1.70 20.87 1.79
N TYR A 232 -2.77 20.16 1.43
CA TYR A 232 -2.69 18.74 1.10
C TYR A 232 -1.70 18.46 -0.04
N ARG A 233 -1.77 19.26 -1.12
CA ARG A 233 -0.88 19.12 -2.26
C ARG A 233 0.58 19.46 -1.99
N ALA A 234 0.88 20.21 -0.94
CA ALA A 234 2.25 20.61 -0.61
C ALA A 234 3.12 19.40 -0.24
N PHE A 235 2.55 18.37 0.38
CA PHE A 235 3.25 17.14 0.74
C PHE A 235 2.77 15.92 -0.08
N ALA A 236 1.48 15.83 -0.39
CA ALA A 236 0.92 14.76 -1.23
C ALA A 236 0.84 15.19 -2.70
N GLY A 237 1.98 15.55 -3.29
CA GLY A 237 2.05 16.10 -4.65
C GLY A 237 1.53 15.18 -5.76
N GLN A 238 1.31 13.90 -5.46
CA GLN A 238 0.75 12.89 -6.37
C GLN A 238 -0.72 12.52 -6.04
N ALA A 239 -1.37 13.22 -5.12
CA ALA A 239 -2.76 12.96 -4.78
C ALA A 239 -3.77 13.56 -5.79
N PRO A 240 -5.02 13.02 -5.80
CA PRO A 240 -6.28 13.67 -6.05
C PRO A 240 -6.35 15.09 -6.58
N LYS A 241 -7.16 15.36 -7.61
CA LYS A 241 -7.94 16.62 -7.55
C LYS A 241 -9.08 16.49 -6.55
N GLY A 242 -9.61 15.29 -6.37
CA GLY A 242 -10.65 14.98 -5.38
C GLY A 242 -12.05 15.36 -5.83
N THR A 243 -12.21 15.75 -7.10
CA THR A 243 -13.46 16.30 -7.63
C THR A 243 -14.44 15.21 -8.08
N ALA A 244 -13.91 14.06 -8.53
CA ALA A 244 -14.72 12.93 -8.97
C ALA A 244 -14.78 11.82 -7.89
N PRO A 245 -15.83 10.99 -7.86
CA PRO A 245 -15.89 9.84 -6.95
C PRO A 245 -14.67 8.92 -7.05
N VAL A 246 -14.20 8.63 -8.27
CA VAL A 246 -13.01 7.79 -8.51
C VAL A 246 -11.74 8.39 -7.90
N ASP A 247 -11.61 9.72 -7.93
CA ASP A 247 -10.49 10.44 -7.33
C ASP A 247 -10.51 10.30 -5.79
N ARG A 248 -11.69 10.36 -5.17
CA ARG A 248 -11.84 10.16 -3.72
C ARG A 248 -11.61 8.70 -3.32
N ALA A 249 -12.13 7.76 -4.11
CA ALA A 249 -11.90 6.33 -3.95
C ALA A 249 -10.41 5.99 -4.01
N GLU A 250 -9.70 6.53 -5.00
CA GLU A 250 -8.25 6.35 -5.15
C GLU A 250 -7.48 6.90 -3.94
N ASN A 251 -7.90 8.04 -3.39
CA ASN A 251 -7.21 8.63 -2.25
C ASN A 251 -7.32 7.78 -0.98
N LEU A 252 -8.51 7.23 -0.74
CA LEU A 252 -8.75 6.29 0.36
C LEU A 252 -8.04 4.96 0.13
N LEU A 253 -8.07 4.44 -1.10
CA LEU A 253 -7.37 3.21 -1.48
C LEU A 253 -5.86 3.34 -1.26
N ALA A 254 -5.24 4.43 -1.72
CA ALA A 254 -3.81 4.69 -1.56
C ALA A 254 -3.41 4.83 -0.07
N SER A 255 -4.33 5.26 0.79
CA SER A 255 -4.12 5.39 2.24
C SER A 255 -4.44 4.11 3.01
N GLY A 256 -4.80 3.02 2.32
CA GLY A 256 -5.10 1.71 2.92
C GLY A 256 -6.49 1.55 3.50
N ALA A 257 -7.37 2.56 3.42
CA ALA A 257 -8.64 2.58 4.14
C ALA A 257 -9.59 1.41 3.85
N PRO A 258 -9.76 0.92 2.61
CA PRO A 258 -10.61 -0.24 2.36
C PRO A 258 -10.14 -1.50 3.10
N ASN A 259 -8.83 -1.74 3.17
CA ASN A 259 -8.27 -2.88 3.90
C ASN A 259 -8.45 -2.69 5.41
N THR A 260 -8.24 -1.48 5.93
CA THR A 260 -8.54 -1.13 7.33
C THR A 260 -9.99 -1.44 7.69
N PHE A 261 -10.95 -1.05 6.83
CA PHE A 261 -12.36 -1.29 7.05
C PHE A 261 -12.71 -2.78 7.00
N LEU A 262 -12.11 -3.54 6.06
CA LEU A 262 -12.27 -5.00 6.02
C LEU A 262 -11.76 -5.65 7.31
N SER A 263 -10.57 -5.26 7.79
CA SER A 263 -10.00 -5.78 9.04
C SER A 263 -10.88 -5.44 10.25
N LEU A 264 -11.44 -4.23 10.32
CA LEU A 264 -12.37 -3.83 11.39
C LEU A 264 -13.70 -4.58 11.33
N TRP A 265 -14.22 -4.84 10.12
CA TRP A 265 -15.39 -5.70 9.95
C TRP A 265 -15.13 -7.12 10.45
N GLN A 266 -13.98 -7.73 10.11
CA GLN A 266 -13.62 -9.06 10.62
C GLN A 266 -13.49 -9.06 12.15
N ALA A 267 -12.87 -8.03 12.72
CA ALA A 267 -12.66 -7.89 14.16
C ALA A 267 -13.97 -7.76 14.97
N THR A 268 -14.95 -7.05 14.42
CA THR A 268 -16.11 -6.56 15.18
C THR A 268 -17.47 -7.05 14.69
N GLY A 269 -17.54 -7.52 13.45
CA GLY A 269 -18.80 -7.81 12.77
C GLY A 269 -19.64 -6.57 12.43
N ASP A 270 -19.10 -5.36 12.55
CA ASP A 270 -19.85 -4.14 12.22
C ASP A 270 -19.98 -3.97 10.69
N GLU A 271 -21.15 -4.33 10.18
CA GLU A 271 -21.52 -4.30 8.76
C GLU A 271 -21.41 -2.90 8.11
N ARG A 272 -21.34 -1.82 8.90
CA ARG A 272 -21.15 -0.47 8.34
C ARG A 272 -19.82 -0.38 7.59
N PHE A 273 -18.75 -1.00 8.11
CA PHE A 273 -17.44 -1.05 7.44
C PHE A 273 -17.53 -1.77 6.10
N LEU A 274 -18.15 -2.95 6.06
CA LEU A 274 -18.31 -3.71 4.82
C LEU A 274 -19.14 -2.92 3.78
N LYS A 275 -20.16 -2.19 4.23
CA LYS A 275 -20.96 -1.33 3.35
C LYS A 275 -20.12 -0.19 2.76
N ALA A 276 -19.27 0.48 3.54
CA ALA A 276 -18.37 1.51 3.02
C ALA A 276 -17.38 0.95 1.98
N VAL A 277 -16.86 -0.26 2.21
CA VAL A 277 -16.00 -0.95 1.23
C VAL A 277 -16.74 -1.21 -0.08
N ARG A 278 -17.98 -1.72 -0.02
CA ARG A 278 -18.82 -1.91 -1.22
C ARG A 278 -19.06 -0.63 -2.00
N MET A 279 -19.32 0.49 -1.31
CA MET A 279 -19.47 1.81 -1.96
C MET A 279 -18.22 2.23 -2.74
N MET A 280 -17.02 1.91 -2.23
CA MET A 280 -15.78 2.15 -2.97
C MET A 280 -15.63 1.19 -4.15
N LEU A 281 -15.89 -0.10 -3.95
CA LEU A 281 -15.81 -1.12 -4.99
C LEU A 281 -16.73 -0.82 -6.18
N ASP A 282 -17.95 -0.34 -5.93
CA ASP A 282 -18.92 0.04 -6.97
C ASP A 282 -18.38 1.13 -7.90
N VAL A 283 -17.49 2.00 -7.42
CA VAL A 283 -16.78 2.98 -8.24
C VAL A 283 -15.55 2.36 -8.92
N LEU A 284 -14.77 1.58 -8.18
CA LEU A 284 -13.50 1.01 -8.63
C LEU A 284 -13.66 -0.01 -9.77
N VAL A 285 -14.78 -0.73 -9.84
CA VAL A 285 -15.04 -1.67 -10.95
C VAL A 285 -15.06 -0.98 -12.32
N GLY A 286 -15.39 0.31 -12.39
CA GLY A 286 -15.36 1.09 -13.63
C GLY A 286 -13.96 1.31 -14.20
N GLU A 287 -12.92 1.11 -13.39
CA GLU A 287 -11.53 1.42 -13.74
C GLU A 287 -10.73 0.17 -14.16
N LEU A 288 -11.31 -1.03 -14.06
CA LEU A 288 -10.60 -2.31 -14.24
C LEU A 288 -10.00 -2.53 -15.64
N ALA A 289 -10.52 -1.83 -16.64
CA ALA A 289 -9.97 -1.87 -18.01
C ALA A 289 -8.72 -0.99 -18.17
N ASP A 290 -8.46 -0.08 -17.23
CA ASP A 290 -7.25 0.74 -17.23
C ASP A 290 -6.05 -0.12 -16.77
N PRO A 291 -4.99 -0.23 -17.59
CA PRO A 291 -3.82 -1.05 -17.24
C PRO A 291 -3.04 -0.51 -16.04
N ASP A 292 -3.30 0.71 -15.57
CA ASP A 292 -2.70 1.28 -14.36
C ASP A 292 -3.54 1.04 -13.09
N ALA A 293 -4.77 0.53 -13.19
CA ALA A 293 -5.68 0.36 -12.06
C ALA A 293 -5.50 -0.99 -11.32
N GLY A 294 -4.26 -1.46 -11.17
CA GLY A 294 -3.97 -2.78 -10.60
C GLY A 294 -4.43 -2.92 -9.14
N SER A 295 -4.32 -1.84 -8.38
CA SER A 295 -4.78 -1.77 -6.98
C SER A 295 -6.30 -1.94 -6.82
N ALA A 296 -7.12 -1.57 -7.81
CA ALA A 296 -8.56 -1.84 -7.79
C ALA A 296 -8.84 -3.35 -7.86
N ALA A 297 -8.14 -4.06 -8.76
CA ALA A 297 -8.23 -5.51 -8.85
C ALA A 297 -7.70 -6.21 -7.59
N ALA A 298 -6.62 -5.69 -6.99
CA ALA A 298 -6.10 -6.23 -5.74
C ALA A 298 -7.12 -6.14 -4.59
N LEU A 299 -7.80 -4.99 -4.43
CA LEU A 299 -8.84 -4.83 -3.41
C LEU A 299 -10.05 -5.74 -3.68
N LEU A 300 -10.51 -5.85 -4.93
CA LEU A 300 -11.61 -6.77 -5.28
C LEU A 300 -11.27 -8.22 -4.92
N ARG A 301 -10.03 -8.66 -5.17
CA ARG A 301 -9.57 -9.98 -4.74
C ARG A 301 -9.64 -10.15 -3.22
N CYS A 302 -9.13 -9.17 -2.47
CA CYS A 302 -9.17 -9.18 -1.01
C CYS A 302 -10.60 -9.30 -0.49
N TYR A 303 -11.49 -8.40 -0.95
CA TYR A 303 -12.92 -8.43 -0.63
C TYR A 303 -13.54 -9.81 -0.91
N ARG A 304 -13.33 -10.34 -2.12
CA ARG A 304 -13.89 -11.63 -2.55
C ARG A 304 -13.43 -12.77 -1.65
N ARG A 305 -12.14 -12.82 -1.28
CA ARG A 305 -11.60 -13.87 -0.40
C ARG A 305 -12.16 -13.78 1.02
N LEU A 306 -12.17 -12.58 1.60
CA LEU A 306 -12.62 -12.38 2.98
C LEU A 306 -14.12 -12.57 3.17
N THR A 307 -14.92 -12.19 2.17
CA THR A 307 -16.40 -12.20 2.28
C THR A 307 -17.03 -13.40 1.58
N SER A 308 -16.29 -14.11 0.73
CA SER A 308 -16.81 -15.09 -0.23
C SER A 308 -17.87 -14.51 -1.20
N ASP A 309 -18.00 -13.18 -1.29
CA ASP A 309 -18.94 -12.51 -2.17
C ASP A 309 -18.32 -12.31 -3.56
N ASN A 310 -19.01 -12.83 -4.57
CA ASN A 310 -18.57 -12.85 -5.97
C ASN A 310 -19.33 -11.86 -6.87
N GLN A 311 -20.07 -10.89 -6.29
CA GLN A 311 -20.90 -9.96 -7.05
C GLN A 311 -20.14 -9.16 -8.13
N TYR A 312 -18.83 -8.99 -7.98
CA TYR A 312 -17.98 -8.23 -8.91
C TYR A 312 -17.23 -9.11 -9.93
N ASP A 313 -17.35 -10.43 -9.86
CA ASP A 313 -16.59 -11.37 -10.72
C ASP A 313 -16.86 -11.11 -12.22
N THR A 314 -18.12 -10.82 -12.58
CA THR A 314 -18.50 -10.49 -13.96
C THR A 314 -17.79 -9.23 -14.45
N ALA A 315 -17.73 -8.17 -13.64
CA ALA A 315 -17.08 -6.91 -14.02
C ALA A 315 -15.59 -7.10 -14.29
N VAL A 316 -14.91 -7.95 -13.50
CA VAL A 316 -13.50 -8.30 -13.71
C VAL A 316 -13.30 -9.03 -15.05
N LEU A 317 -14.14 -10.03 -15.34
CA LEU A 317 -14.03 -10.79 -16.59
C LEU A 317 -14.35 -9.93 -17.83
N GLU A 318 -15.32 -9.02 -17.73
CA GLU A 318 -15.72 -8.11 -18.79
C GLU A 318 -14.71 -6.98 -19.04
N ALA A 319 -13.93 -6.58 -18.03
CA ALA A 319 -12.85 -5.62 -18.18
C ALA A 319 -11.69 -6.15 -19.06
N LEU A 320 -11.55 -7.47 -19.16
CA LEU A 320 -10.52 -8.15 -19.96
C LEU A 320 -11.14 -9.14 -20.98
N PRO A 321 -11.93 -8.65 -21.95
CA PRO A 321 -12.65 -9.52 -22.89
C PRO A 321 -11.69 -10.26 -23.83
N GLN A 322 -10.50 -9.71 -24.05
CA GLN A 322 -9.43 -10.25 -24.91
C GLN A 322 -8.25 -10.78 -24.10
N ARG A 323 -8.46 -11.24 -22.86
CA ARG A 323 -7.39 -11.77 -22.00
C ARG A 323 -6.54 -12.89 -22.62
N SER A 324 -7.11 -13.66 -23.55
CA SER A 324 -6.35 -14.65 -24.34
C SER A 324 -5.21 -14.04 -25.17
N ASP A 325 -5.31 -12.76 -25.55
CA ASP A 325 -4.26 -12.07 -26.29
C ASP A 325 -3.00 -11.86 -25.42
N ALA A 326 -3.10 -11.96 -24.09
CA ALA A 326 -1.94 -11.86 -23.20
C ALA A 326 -0.88 -12.94 -23.51
N HIS A 327 -1.29 -14.10 -24.01
CA HIS A 327 -0.37 -15.17 -24.45
C HIS A 327 0.39 -14.80 -25.73
N ALA A 328 -0.10 -13.85 -26.52
CA ALA A 328 0.55 -13.41 -27.74
C ALA A 328 1.71 -12.45 -27.47
N ILE A 329 1.74 -11.79 -26.31
CA ILE A 329 2.79 -10.82 -25.95
C ILE A 329 4.16 -11.50 -25.98
N ARG A 330 5.12 -10.92 -26.72
CA ARG A 330 6.48 -11.47 -26.88
C ARG A 330 7.55 -10.62 -26.23
N ALA A 331 7.36 -9.31 -26.15
CA ALA A 331 8.35 -8.40 -25.60
C ALA A 331 7.70 -7.26 -24.81
N LEU A 332 8.39 -6.85 -23.74
CA LEU A 332 8.04 -5.66 -22.96
C LEU A 332 9.11 -4.58 -23.15
N ALA A 333 8.67 -3.33 -23.21
CA ALA A 333 9.56 -2.17 -23.17
C ALA A 333 9.02 -1.11 -22.21
N ILE A 334 9.91 -0.21 -21.79
CA ILE A 334 9.60 0.86 -20.85
C ILE A 334 10.20 2.17 -21.36
N ASP A 335 9.44 3.25 -21.23
CA ASP A 335 9.95 4.62 -21.25
C ASP A 335 10.00 5.13 -19.79
N PRO A 336 11.19 5.07 -19.16
CA PRO A 336 11.30 5.12 -17.70
C PRO A 336 11.24 6.54 -17.11
N HIS A 337 11.54 7.58 -17.91
CA HIS A 337 11.74 8.94 -17.42
C HIS A 337 10.83 9.94 -18.12
N ILE A 338 9.57 9.96 -17.70
CA ILE A 338 8.57 10.88 -18.23
C ILE A 338 8.32 11.97 -17.20
N LYS A 339 8.33 13.23 -17.67
CA LYS A 339 7.96 14.38 -16.86
C LYS A 339 6.60 14.92 -17.32
N ARG A 340 5.53 14.49 -16.65
CA ARG A 340 4.20 15.10 -16.83
C ARG A 340 4.08 16.32 -15.93
N SER A 341 3.38 17.34 -16.41
CA SER A 341 3.10 18.56 -15.63
C SER A 341 1.99 18.37 -14.60
N ASP A 342 1.10 17.41 -14.84
CA ASP A 342 -0.02 17.05 -13.97
C ASP A 342 -0.23 15.53 -14.04
N ARG A 343 -0.86 14.97 -13.01
CA ARG A 343 -1.29 13.56 -13.02
C ARG A 343 -2.68 13.44 -13.64
N GLU A 344 -2.93 12.29 -14.25
CA GLU A 344 -4.25 11.91 -14.77
C GLU A 344 -5.21 11.59 -13.60
N THR A 345 -6.52 11.70 -13.85
CA THR A 345 -7.56 11.14 -12.96
C THR A 345 -7.61 9.62 -13.15
N GLY A 346 -7.95 8.89 -12.08
CA GLY A 346 -8.08 7.44 -12.09
C GLY A 346 -7.14 6.74 -11.10
N ILE A 347 -7.25 5.42 -11.04
CA ILE A 347 -6.52 4.57 -10.08
C ILE A 347 -5.07 4.37 -10.51
N GLY A 348 -4.15 4.40 -9.54
CA GLY A 348 -2.72 4.20 -9.77
C GLY A 348 -2.02 5.30 -10.58
N LYS A 349 -2.71 6.42 -10.84
CA LYS A 349 -2.17 7.50 -11.67
C LYS A 349 -1.20 8.39 -10.89
N ARG A 350 -0.01 8.57 -11.48
CA ARG A 350 1.02 9.51 -11.02
C ARG A 350 1.62 10.29 -12.18
N ALA A 351 2.18 11.46 -11.89
CA ALA A 351 2.88 12.27 -12.87
C ALA A 351 4.21 11.64 -13.33
N ASP A 352 4.89 10.93 -12.41
CA ASP A 352 6.21 10.30 -12.60
C ASP A 352 6.14 8.84 -13.09
N LYS A 353 4.95 8.28 -13.35
CA LYS A 353 4.81 6.89 -13.82
C LYS A 353 5.48 6.67 -15.18
N PRO A 354 6.14 5.52 -15.43
CA PRO A 354 6.62 5.17 -16.76
C PRO A 354 5.49 4.96 -17.77
N ASN A 355 5.83 4.99 -19.06
CA ASN A 355 5.01 4.33 -20.06
C ASN A 355 5.53 2.91 -20.27
N TRP A 356 4.61 1.95 -20.22
CA TRP A 356 4.89 0.55 -20.51
C TRP A 356 4.38 0.19 -21.91
N PHE A 357 5.11 -0.71 -22.56
CA PHE A 357 4.78 -1.16 -23.91
C PHE A 357 4.81 -2.69 -24.02
N GLU A 358 3.87 -3.22 -24.78
CA GLU A 358 3.71 -4.64 -25.12
C GLU A 358 3.83 -4.77 -26.64
N ASP A 359 4.89 -5.44 -27.10
CA ASP A 359 5.23 -5.58 -28.52
C ASP A 359 5.25 -4.24 -29.29
N GLY A 360 5.73 -3.19 -28.61
CA GLY A 360 5.85 -1.83 -29.16
C GLY A 360 4.56 -1.00 -29.11
N ASN A 361 3.45 -1.55 -28.64
CA ASN A 361 2.20 -0.81 -28.42
C ASN A 361 2.06 -0.42 -26.96
N ALA A 362 1.23 0.57 -26.64
CA ALA A 362 0.93 0.91 -25.25
C ALA A 362 0.38 -0.33 -24.51
N ARG A 363 0.80 -0.51 -23.25
CA ARG A 363 0.36 -1.61 -22.38
C ARG A 363 -1.17 -1.72 -22.39
N ARG A 364 -1.67 -2.93 -22.65
CA ARG A 364 -3.10 -3.26 -22.61
C ARG A 364 -3.47 -4.02 -21.35
N PHE A 365 -2.55 -4.82 -20.81
CA PHE A 365 -2.85 -5.73 -19.72
C PHE A 365 -2.13 -5.34 -18.43
N ASN A 366 -2.88 -5.35 -17.33
CA ASN A 366 -2.33 -5.33 -15.98
C ASN A 366 -2.18 -6.78 -15.48
N PRO A 367 -0.98 -7.23 -15.07
CA PRO A 367 -0.78 -8.59 -14.54
C PRO A 367 -1.65 -8.94 -13.31
N ILE A 368 -1.99 -7.96 -12.47
CA ILE A 368 -2.84 -8.15 -11.28
C ILE A 368 -4.27 -8.46 -11.69
N THR A 369 -4.85 -7.67 -12.60
CA THR A 369 -6.19 -7.91 -13.13
C THR A 369 -6.27 -9.24 -13.91
N LEU A 370 -5.24 -9.56 -14.71
CA LEU A 370 -5.14 -10.85 -15.41
C LEU A 370 -5.13 -12.03 -14.42
N SER A 371 -4.32 -11.93 -13.36
CA SER A 371 -4.22 -12.95 -12.33
C SER A 371 -5.55 -13.13 -11.59
N LEU A 372 -6.31 -12.06 -11.32
CA LEU A 372 -7.63 -12.17 -10.68
C LEU A 372 -8.65 -12.80 -11.63
N ALA A 373 -8.65 -12.40 -12.91
CA ALA A 373 -9.51 -13.01 -13.92
C ALA A 373 -9.23 -14.51 -14.06
N ALA A 374 -7.96 -14.94 -13.99
CA ALA A 374 -7.57 -16.34 -13.99
C ALA A 374 -8.09 -17.09 -12.76
N GLU A 375 -7.97 -16.51 -11.56
CA GLU A 375 -8.51 -17.07 -10.31
C GLU A 375 -10.04 -17.27 -10.39
N ILE A 376 -10.77 -16.25 -10.87
CA ILE A 376 -12.23 -16.31 -11.04
C ILE A 376 -12.64 -17.38 -12.05
N ALA A 377 -11.91 -17.49 -13.17
CA ALA A 377 -12.21 -18.43 -14.23
C ALA A 377 -11.74 -19.87 -13.95
N GLY A 378 -10.87 -20.07 -12.95
CA GLY A 378 -10.17 -21.36 -12.75
C GLY A 378 -9.23 -21.70 -13.91
N ASP A 379 -8.60 -20.69 -14.51
CA ASP A 379 -7.77 -20.83 -15.71
C ASP A 379 -6.28 -20.81 -15.33
N GLU A 380 -5.69 -21.99 -15.10
CA GLU A 380 -4.29 -22.14 -14.71
C GLU A 380 -3.30 -21.66 -15.79
N ASP A 381 -3.64 -21.81 -17.07
CA ASP A 381 -2.80 -21.37 -18.18
C ASP A 381 -2.72 -19.83 -18.21
N LEU A 382 -3.85 -19.15 -18.00
CA LEU A 382 -3.89 -17.70 -17.88
C LEU A 382 -3.18 -17.23 -16.60
N ALA A 383 -3.28 -17.98 -15.50
CA ALA A 383 -2.56 -17.68 -14.26
C ALA A 383 -1.04 -17.73 -14.50
N ALA A 384 -0.53 -18.78 -15.14
CA ALA A 384 0.88 -18.91 -15.50
C ALA A 384 1.32 -17.74 -16.41
N CYS A 385 0.50 -17.39 -17.41
CA CYS A 385 0.73 -16.25 -18.29
C CYS A 385 0.83 -14.92 -17.52
N GLY A 386 -0.05 -14.71 -16.54
CA GLY A 386 -0.03 -13.52 -15.67
C GLY A 386 1.24 -13.44 -14.83
N VAL A 387 1.68 -14.56 -14.26
CA VAL A 387 2.94 -14.66 -13.48
C VAL A 387 4.16 -14.39 -14.36
N ASP A 388 4.23 -14.97 -15.56
CA ASP A 388 5.32 -14.75 -16.51
C ASP A 388 5.42 -13.27 -16.96
N LEU A 389 4.27 -12.62 -17.18
CA LEU A 389 4.22 -11.19 -17.50
C LEU A 389 4.69 -10.36 -16.30
N ALA A 390 4.17 -10.62 -15.11
CA ALA A 390 4.58 -9.99 -13.86
C ALA A 390 6.10 -10.07 -13.63
N ARG A 391 6.66 -11.27 -13.77
CA ARG A 391 8.11 -11.51 -13.72
C ARG A 391 8.86 -10.69 -14.77
N SER A 392 8.36 -10.63 -16.00
CA SER A 392 9.00 -9.86 -17.08
C SER A 392 8.97 -8.34 -16.83
N TYR A 393 7.88 -7.80 -16.26
CA TYR A 393 7.80 -6.41 -15.82
C TYR A 393 8.83 -6.12 -14.71
N PHE A 394 8.94 -7.01 -13.73
CA PHE A 394 9.93 -6.91 -12.65
C PHE A 394 11.37 -6.97 -13.17
N ALA A 395 11.70 -7.94 -14.03
CA ALA A 395 13.02 -8.07 -14.63
C ALA A 395 13.39 -6.83 -15.47
N LEU A 396 12.43 -6.25 -16.20
CA LEU A 396 12.64 -4.99 -16.90
C LEU A 396 12.87 -3.84 -15.92
N ALA A 397 12.12 -3.75 -14.82
CA ALA A 397 12.33 -2.72 -13.80
C ALA A 397 13.75 -2.78 -13.18
N ARG A 398 14.25 -3.97 -12.87
CA ARG A 398 15.62 -4.17 -12.34
C ARG A 398 16.73 -3.67 -13.27
N ARG A 399 16.48 -3.64 -14.59
CA ARG A 399 17.48 -3.14 -15.57
C ARG A 399 17.56 -1.62 -15.64
N VAL A 400 16.57 -0.91 -15.11
CA VAL A 400 16.31 0.50 -15.47
C VAL A 400 16.17 1.42 -14.28
N TYR A 401 15.78 0.87 -13.13
CA TYR A 401 15.51 1.62 -11.93
C TYR A 401 16.43 1.23 -10.78
N PRO A 402 16.69 2.18 -9.85
CA PRO A 402 17.26 1.83 -8.55
C PRO A 402 16.28 0.98 -7.73
N ASP A 403 16.78 0.28 -6.72
CA ASP A 403 15.97 -0.67 -5.93
C ASP A 403 14.78 -0.02 -5.20
N GLY A 404 14.98 1.21 -4.71
CA GLY A 404 13.95 1.97 -4.00
C GLY A 404 14.33 2.41 -2.59
N ARG A 405 15.53 2.03 -2.09
CA ARG A 405 16.06 2.43 -0.78
C ARG A 405 16.01 3.93 -0.50
N ASN A 406 16.21 4.77 -1.53
CA ASN A 406 16.29 6.22 -1.37
C ASN A 406 14.96 6.96 -1.59
N HIS A 407 13.92 6.27 -2.07
CA HIS A 407 12.57 6.80 -2.22
C HIS A 407 11.58 5.67 -2.58
N GLY A 408 11.12 4.92 -1.59
CA GLY A 408 10.24 3.77 -1.76
C GLY A 408 8.83 4.09 -2.27
N CYS A 409 8.40 5.35 -2.21
CA CYS A 409 7.09 5.81 -2.71
C CYS A 409 7.10 6.34 -4.16
N SER A 410 8.27 6.49 -4.80
CA SER A 410 8.39 6.89 -6.21
C SER A 410 7.89 5.83 -7.18
N ALA A 411 7.36 6.21 -8.35
CA ALA A 411 7.02 5.24 -9.41
C ALA A 411 8.23 4.70 -10.20
N GLN A 412 9.45 5.21 -9.93
CA GLN A 412 10.66 4.93 -10.71
C GLN A 412 11.68 4.10 -9.92
N THR A 413 11.21 3.06 -9.24
CA THR A 413 12.03 2.14 -8.44
C THR A 413 11.63 0.69 -8.70
N VAL A 414 12.55 -0.26 -8.51
CA VAL A 414 12.21 -1.69 -8.57
C VAL A 414 11.11 -2.01 -7.56
N SER A 415 11.25 -1.49 -6.34
CA SER A 415 10.25 -1.54 -5.26
C SER A 415 8.85 -1.16 -5.74
N ALA A 416 8.70 -0.07 -6.48
CA ALA A 416 7.39 0.38 -6.94
C ALA A 416 6.70 -0.58 -7.92
N ILE A 417 7.46 -1.34 -8.68
CA ILE A 417 6.90 -2.39 -9.54
C ILE A 417 6.60 -3.62 -8.68
N ALA A 418 7.51 -3.99 -7.77
CA ALA A 418 7.41 -5.15 -6.91
C ALA A 418 6.24 -5.08 -5.91
N ARG A 419 6.08 -3.94 -5.22
CA ARG A 419 5.11 -3.72 -4.12
C ARG A 419 4.01 -2.73 -4.47
N GLY A 420 4.17 -1.95 -5.54
CA GLY A 420 3.36 -0.77 -5.82
C GLY A 420 4.01 0.52 -5.30
N HIS A 421 3.79 1.63 -6.00
CA HIS A 421 4.23 2.97 -5.54
C HIS A 421 3.24 3.56 -4.52
N GLY A 422 3.51 4.77 -4.00
CA GLY A 422 2.68 5.39 -2.95
C GLY A 422 1.20 5.64 -3.29
N ARG A 423 0.76 5.44 -4.55
CA ARG A 423 -0.65 5.47 -4.96
C ARG A 423 -1.30 4.10 -5.17
N GLU A 424 -0.52 3.03 -5.10
CA GLU A 424 -0.95 1.63 -5.24
C GLU A 424 -0.24 0.74 -4.21
N ASN A 425 -0.06 1.28 -3.01
CA ASN A 425 0.74 0.64 -1.99
C ASN A 425 0.22 -0.78 -1.68
N GLY A 426 1.11 -1.76 -1.62
CA GLY A 426 0.77 -3.18 -1.46
C GLY A 426 0.24 -3.88 -2.72
N SER A 427 0.09 -3.17 -3.86
CA SER A 427 -0.46 -3.70 -5.10
C SER A 427 0.57 -3.73 -6.25
N GLY A 428 1.71 -4.40 -6.05
CA GLY A 428 2.73 -4.63 -7.07
C GLY A 428 2.73 -6.05 -7.62
N VAL A 429 3.63 -6.33 -8.56
CA VAL A 429 3.70 -7.65 -9.22
C VAL A 429 4.15 -8.78 -8.27
N ILE A 430 4.92 -8.47 -7.23
CA ILE A 430 5.26 -9.48 -6.20
C ILE A 430 4.11 -9.61 -5.21
N THR A 431 3.61 -8.51 -4.67
CA THR A 431 2.61 -8.54 -3.59
C THR A 431 1.19 -8.90 -4.06
N ALA A 432 0.83 -8.61 -5.31
CA ALA A 432 -0.51 -8.82 -5.85
C ALA A 432 -0.58 -9.78 -7.06
N VAL A 433 0.53 -10.37 -7.48
CA VAL A 433 0.52 -11.52 -8.42
C VAL A 433 1.22 -12.72 -7.81
N LEU A 434 2.51 -12.61 -7.46
CA LEU A 434 3.27 -13.74 -6.91
C LEU A 434 2.71 -14.23 -5.57
N GLY A 435 2.51 -13.34 -4.60
CA GLY A 435 1.96 -13.71 -3.29
C GLY A 435 0.64 -14.46 -3.39
N PRO A 436 -0.39 -13.90 -4.07
CA PRO A 436 -1.64 -14.61 -4.27
C PRO A 436 -1.52 -15.94 -5.03
N ALA A 437 -0.56 -16.10 -5.95
CA ALA A 437 -0.29 -17.35 -6.63
C ALA A 437 0.37 -18.41 -5.72
N LEU A 438 1.06 -17.98 -4.65
CA LEU A 438 1.59 -18.84 -3.59
C LEU A 438 0.52 -19.25 -2.56
N GLY A 439 -0.68 -18.67 -2.64
CA GLY A 439 -1.73 -18.84 -1.64
C GLY A 439 -1.65 -17.86 -0.47
N GLU A 440 -0.76 -16.86 -0.53
CA GLU A 440 -0.66 -15.82 0.49
C GLU A 440 -1.86 -14.85 0.41
N GLU A 441 -2.32 -14.40 1.58
CA GLU A 441 -3.24 -13.27 1.72
C GLU A 441 -2.45 -11.97 1.90
N GLN A 442 -3.02 -10.82 1.52
CA GLN A 442 -2.35 -9.54 1.78
C GLN A 442 -2.25 -9.31 3.29
N SER A 443 -1.04 -9.00 3.77
CA SER A 443 -0.73 -9.05 5.20
C SER A 443 -1.44 -7.99 6.07
N ASN A 444 -1.99 -6.94 5.45
CA ASN A 444 -2.87 -5.98 6.14
C ASN A 444 -4.26 -6.54 6.52
N THR A 445 -4.60 -7.74 6.05
CA THR A 445 -5.87 -8.42 6.33
C THR A 445 -5.70 -9.82 6.93
N ALA A 446 -4.49 -10.20 7.34
CA ALA A 446 -4.28 -11.46 8.05
C ALA A 446 -5.17 -11.50 9.30
N ALA A 447 -6.08 -12.47 9.32
CA ALA A 447 -7.27 -12.52 10.15
C ALA A 447 -6.98 -12.35 11.65
N LEU A 448 -7.75 -11.46 12.29
CA LEU A 448 -7.98 -11.44 13.73
C LEU A 448 -8.85 -12.66 14.06
N SER A 449 -8.25 -13.82 14.29
CA SER A 449 -8.95 -15.05 14.69
C SER A 449 -8.73 -15.37 16.16
#